data_AF-A0A426XWC1-F1
#
_entry.id   AF-A0A426XWC1-F1
#
_cell.length_a   1.000
_cell.length_b   1.000
_cell.length_c   1.000
_cell.angle_alpha   90.00
_cell.angle_beta   90.00
_cell.angle_gamma   90.00
#
_symmetry.space_group_name_H-M   'P 1'
#
loop_
_entity.id
_entity.type
_entity.pdbx_description
1 polymer ?
#
loop_
_entity_poly.entity_id
_entity_poly.type
_entity_poly.pdbx_seq_one_letter_code
_entity_poly.pdbx_strand_id
1 'polypeptide(L)'
;EFYDQVLFLFQVFVKAHKTKAYFKRFQVKYKRRREPLSCHLQGALDGGLDVPHSDKRFAGFKKDEKQLDAEFHRNYIFGGHVASYMRVRLLMSFPLYNLKKLTYEERKAKLIDRLNALNSATIADDSDEDDE
;
A
#
# COMPACT_ATOMS: atom_id res chain seq x y z
N GLU A 1 25.72 -23.29 64.94
CA GLU A 1 24.65 -22.46 65.56
C GLU A 1 24.87 -20.95 65.43
N PHE A 2 25.92 -20.34 66.01
CA PHE A 2 26.11 -18.88 65.88
C PHE A 2 26.54 -18.42 64.48
N TYR A 3 27.41 -19.18 63.81
CA TYR A 3 27.89 -18.87 62.46
C TYR A 3 26.87 -19.21 61.35
N ASP A 4 25.91 -20.10 61.61
CA ASP A 4 24.84 -20.43 60.65
C ASP A 4 23.78 -19.33 60.58
N GLN A 5 23.51 -18.66 61.71
CA GLN A 5 22.58 -17.52 61.75
C GLN A 5 23.19 -16.26 61.11
N VAL A 6 24.51 -16.07 61.22
CA VAL A 6 25.22 -14.93 60.58
C VAL A 6 25.33 -15.12 59.07
N LEU A 7 25.48 -16.36 58.57
CA LEU A 7 25.53 -16.64 57.14
C LEU A 7 24.18 -16.42 56.44
N PHE A 8 23.06 -16.56 57.16
CA PHE A 8 21.72 -16.30 56.62
C PHE A 8 21.46 -14.81 56.34
N LEU A 9 22.14 -13.90 57.05
CA LEU A 9 22.05 -12.46 56.84
C LEU A 9 22.95 -11.93 55.71
N PHE A 10 23.85 -12.77 55.17
CA PHE A 10 24.81 -12.41 54.12
C PHE A 10 24.51 -13.05 52.75
N GLN A 11 23.34 -13.66 52.54
CA GLN A 11 22.89 -14.02 51.20
C GLN A 11 22.41 -12.75 50.47
N VAL A 12 23.38 -11.99 50.00
CA VAL A 12 23.26 -10.78 49.20
C VAL A 12 22.25 -11.01 48.08
N PHE A 13 21.28 -10.10 48.02
CA PHE A 13 20.33 -9.89 46.93
C PHE A 13 21.05 -9.86 45.58
N VAL A 14 21.10 -11.00 44.88
CA VAL A 14 21.56 -11.07 43.49
C VAL A 14 20.46 -10.49 42.63
N LYS A 15 20.64 -9.24 42.21
CA LYS A 15 19.71 -8.56 41.29
C LYS A 15 19.76 -9.27 39.94
N ALA A 16 18.77 -10.12 39.67
CA ALA A 16 18.57 -10.70 38.35
C ALA A 16 18.27 -9.57 37.34
N HIS A 17 19.29 -9.08 36.63
CA HIS A 17 19.19 -7.89 35.78
C HIS A 17 18.33 -8.11 34.52
N LYS A 18 17.97 -9.34 34.17
CA LYS A 18 17.03 -9.64 33.08
C LYS A 18 16.19 -10.84 33.45
N THR A 19 14.91 -10.62 33.72
CA THR A 19 13.96 -11.68 34.07
C THR A 19 13.66 -12.55 32.84
N LYS A 20 13.20 -13.79 33.04
CA LYS A 20 12.71 -14.65 31.94
C LYS A 20 11.66 -13.93 31.06
N ALA A 21 10.90 -13.01 31.65
CA ALA A 21 9.95 -12.16 30.95
C ALA A 21 10.60 -11.17 29.98
N TYR A 22 11.79 -10.64 30.28
CA TYR A 22 12.56 -9.79 29.38
C TYR A 22 12.96 -10.54 28.10
N PHE A 23 13.48 -11.77 28.24
CA PHE A 23 13.89 -12.60 27.10
C PHE A 23 12.72 -13.06 26.23
N LYS A 24 11.52 -13.26 26.80
CA LYS A 24 10.32 -13.65 26.03
C LYS A 24 9.82 -12.59 25.03
N ARG A 25 10.21 -11.32 25.19
CA ARG A 25 9.77 -10.23 24.30
C ARG A 25 10.47 -10.24 22.95
N PHE A 26 11.69 -10.79 22.89
CA PHE A 26 12.49 -10.89 21.67
C PHE A 26 12.30 -12.24 20.95
N GLN A 27 11.54 -13.17 21.53
CA GLN A 27 11.19 -14.39 20.81
C GLN A 27 10.18 -14.05 19.72
N VAL A 28 10.57 -14.30 18.47
CA VAL A 28 9.68 -14.17 17.32
C VAL A 28 8.49 -15.10 17.55
N LYS A 29 7.28 -14.53 17.60
CA LYS A 29 6.06 -15.32 17.76
C LYS A 29 5.95 -16.30 16.60
N TYR A 30 5.59 -17.56 16.90
CA TYR A 30 5.30 -18.56 15.88
C TYR A 30 4.27 -18.02 14.90
N LYS A 31 4.70 -17.82 13.66
CA LYS A 31 3.84 -17.36 12.57
C LYS A 31 2.78 -18.43 12.35
N ARG A 32 1.49 -18.07 12.45
CA ARG A 32 0.39 -19.04 12.28
C ARG A 32 0.48 -19.63 10.86
N ARG A 33 0.32 -20.94 10.73
CA ARG A 33 0.36 -21.68 9.44
C ARG A 33 -0.69 -21.24 8.39
N ARG A 34 -1.46 -20.18 8.64
CA ARG A 34 -2.55 -19.70 7.76
C ARG A 34 -2.12 -18.64 6.77
N GLU A 35 -0.93 -18.06 6.92
CA GLU A 35 -0.43 -17.11 5.94
C GLU A 35 0.08 -17.84 4.68
N PRO A 36 -0.18 -17.29 3.48
CA PRO A 36 0.39 -17.83 2.26
C PRO A 36 1.91 -17.81 2.39
N LEU A 37 2.50 -19.01 2.33
CA LEU A 37 3.94 -19.19 2.28
C LEU A 37 4.31 -19.12 0.80
N SER A 38 4.60 -17.93 0.28
CA SER A 38 4.99 -17.83 -1.14
C SER A 38 6.27 -17.05 -1.37
N CYS A 39 6.38 -15.77 -1.01
CA CYS A 39 7.49 -14.96 -1.52
C CYS A 39 8.88 -15.39 -1.04
N HIS A 40 9.04 -15.79 0.22
CA HIS A 40 10.35 -16.19 0.76
C HIS A 40 10.75 -17.60 0.33
N LEU A 41 9.78 -18.50 0.23
CA LEU A 41 10.00 -19.88 -0.23
C LEU A 41 10.28 -19.88 -1.74
N GLN A 42 9.49 -19.13 -2.50
CA GLN A 42 9.70 -18.94 -3.93
C GLN A 42 11.06 -18.29 -4.21
N GLY A 43 11.43 -17.23 -3.46
CA GLY A 43 12.74 -16.60 -3.63
C GLY A 43 13.92 -17.52 -3.31
N ALA A 44 13.75 -18.49 -2.40
CA ALA A 44 14.77 -19.51 -2.14
C ALA A 44 14.87 -20.54 -3.27
N LEU A 45 13.74 -20.98 -3.82
CA LEU A 45 13.67 -21.89 -4.96
C LEU A 45 14.25 -21.24 -6.24
N ASP A 46 13.86 -20.00 -6.53
CA ASP A 46 14.37 -19.21 -7.65
C ASP A 46 15.88 -18.91 -7.49
N GLY A 47 16.36 -18.86 -6.23
CA GLY A 47 17.77 -18.76 -5.88
C GLY A 47 18.56 -20.07 -5.96
N GLY A 48 17.95 -21.17 -6.41
CA GLY A 48 18.59 -22.46 -6.61
C GLY A 48 18.65 -23.37 -5.37
N LEU A 49 17.97 -23.01 -4.29
CA LEU A 49 17.88 -23.86 -3.09
C LEU A 49 16.75 -24.87 -3.25
N ASP A 50 17.08 -26.16 -3.34
CA ASP A 50 16.06 -27.22 -3.42
C ASP A 50 15.40 -27.47 -2.06
N VAL A 51 14.22 -26.87 -1.87
CA VAL A 51 13.42 -27.01 -0.66
C VAL A 51 12.17 -27.82 -1.00
N PRO A 52 11.91 -28.96 -0.32
CA PRO A 52 10.71 -29.73 -0.58
C PRO A 52 9.45 -28.93 -0.18
N HIS A 53 8.57 -28.70 -1.14
CA HIS A 53 7.35 -27.90 -0.97
C HIS A 53 6.15 -28.49 -1.72
N SER A 54 4.97 -27.93 -1.48
CA SER A 54 3.71 -28.31 -2.12
C SER A 54 2.91 -27.07 -2.52
N ASP A 55 2.24 -27.10 -3.67
CA ASP A 55 1.62 -25.90 -4.26
C ASP A 55 0.41 -25.36 -3.50
N LYS A 56 -0.11 -26.14 -2.54
CA LYS A 56 -1.32 -25.84 -1.76
C LYS A 56 -1.23 -24.55 -0.92
N ARG A 57 -0.01 -24.05 -0.68
CA ARG A 57 0.25 -22.89 0.20
C ARG A 57 0.54 -21.60 -0.56
N PHE A 58 0.58 -21.67 -1.88
CA PHE A 58 0.82 -20.54 -2.75
C PHE A 58 -0.45 -19.72 -2.97
N ALA A 59 -0.27 -18.42 -3.17
CA ALA A 59 -1.37 -17.51 -3.49
C ALA A 59 -1.97 -17.87 -4.86
N GLY A 60 -3.31 -17.93 -4.94
CA GLY A 60 -4.01 -18.35 -6.17
C GLY A 60 -4.26 -19.84 -6.29
N PHE A 61 -3.91 -20.65 -5.27
CA PHE A 61 -4.22 -22.07 -5.26
C PHE A 61 -5.73 -22.29 -5.08
N LYS A 62 -6.38 -22.87 -6.08
CA LYS A 62 -7.79 -23.29 -5.99
C LYS A 62 -7.86 -24.69 -5.41
N LYS A 63 -8.58 -24.84 -4.30
CA LYS A 63 -8.74 -26.14 -3.62
C LYS A 63 -9.49 -27.16 -4.48
N ASP A 64 -10.45 -26.70 -5.28
CA ASP A 64 -11.36 -27.54 -6.04
C ASP A 64 -10.68 -28.12 -7.29
N GLU A 65 -9.95 -27.26 -8.03
CA GLU A 65 -9.19 -27.64 -9.22
C GLU A 65 -7.82 -28.26 -8.87
N LYS A 66 -7.38 -28.16 -7.60
CA LYS A 66 -6.04 -28.56 -7.10
C LYS A 66 -4.89 -28.01 -7.95
N GLN A 67 -5.13 -26.91 -8.64
CA GLN A 67 -4.20 -26.30 -9.57
C GLN A 67 -3.88 -24.88 -9.10
N LEU A 68 -2.63 -24.49 -9.30
CA LEU A 68 -2.16 -23.14 -9.09
C LEU A 68 -2.38 -22.33 -10.37
N ASP A 69 -3.10 -21.21 -10.26
CA ASP A 69 -3.08 -20.20 -11.32
C ASP A 69 -1.76 -19.42 -11.28
N ALA A 70 -0.88 -19.70 -12.25
CA ALA A 70 0.45 -19.11 -12.33
C ALA A 70 0.42 -17.59 -12.55
N GLU A 71 -0.59 -17.07 -13.25
CA GLU A 71 -0.68 -15.64 -13.55
C GLU A 71 -1.04 -14.84 -12.30
N PHE A 72 -2.06 -15.29 -11.57
CA PHE A 72 -2.40 -14.72 -10.27
C PHE A 72 -1.22 -14.84 -9.29
N HIS A 73 -0.54 -15.98 -9.25
CA HIS A 73 0.60 -16.20 -8.37
C HIS A 73 1.74 -15.22 -8.65
N ARG A 74 2.09 -15.04 -9.93
CA ARG A 74 3.09 -14.07 -10.39
C ARG A 74 2.70 -12.65 -9.99
N ASN A 75 1.46 -12.24 -10.25
CA ASN A 75 0.96 -10.92 -9.90
C ASN A 75 0.97 -10.70 -8.37
N TYR A 76 0.76 -11.75 -7.58
CA TYR A 76 0.86 -11.69 -6.13
C TYR A 76 2.31 -11.50 -5.65
N ILE A 77 3.28 -12.20 -6.25
CA ILE A 77 4.72 -12.05 -5.97
C ILE A 77 5.17 -10.60 -6.20
N PHE A 78 4.76 -10.00 -7.31
CA PHE A 78 5.11 -8.61 -7.64
C PHE A 78 4.27 -7.55 -6.92
N GLY A 79 3.41 -7.94 -5.96
CA GLY A 79 2.62 -6.98 -5.20
C GLY A 79 1.51 -6.30 -6.00
N GLY A 80 1.03 -6.92 -7.08
CA GLY A 80 -0.06 -6.39 -7.92
C GLY A 80 -1.34 -6.07 -7.14
N HIS A 81 -1.62 -6.79 -6.04
CA HIS A 81 -2.71 -6.50 -5.12
C HIS A 81 -2.53 -5.16 -4.38
N VAL A 82 -1.30 -4.84 -3.96
CA VAL A 82 -0.96 -3.55 -3.34
C VAL A 82 -1.05 -2.44 -4.39
N ALA A 83 -0.47 -2.65 -5.58
CA ALA A 83 -0.53 -1.68 -6.66
C ALA A 83 -1.97 -1.40 -7.12
N SER A 84 -2.83 -2.41 -7.17
CA SER A 84 -4.26 -2.25 -7.45
C SER A 84 -4.94 -1.39 -6.38
N TYR A 85 -4.69 -1.70 -5.11
CA TYR A 85 -5.23 -0.90 -4.00
C TYR A 85 -4.74 0.55 -4.01
N MET A 86 -3.46 0.78 -4.28
CA MET A 86 -2.87 2.12 -4.39
C MET A 86 -3.45 2.88 -5.59
N ARG A 87 -3.62 2.24 -6.75
CA ARG A 87 -4.24 2.86 -7.93
C ARG A 87 -5.68 3.25 -7.68
N VAL A 88 -6.50 2.36 -7.16
CA VAL A 88 -7.92 2.68 -6.87
C VAL A 88 -8.00 3.79 -5.81
N ARG A 89 -7.22 3.69 -4.73
CA ARG A 89 -7.20 4.72 -3.69
C ARG A 89 -6.74 6.07 -4.23
N LEU A 90 -5.66 6.12 -5.00
CA LEU A 90 -5.15 7.35 -5.62
C LEU A 90 -6.10 7.89 -6.69
N LEU A 91 -6.70 7.03 -7.52
CA LEU A 91 -7.67 7.43 -8.54
C LEU A 91 -8.93 8.04 -7.91
N MET A 92 -9.40 7.49 -6.78
CA MET A 92 -10.57 8.01 -6.06
C MET A 92 -10.26 9.24 -5.20
N SER A 93 -9.00 9.47 -4.81
CA SER A 93 -8.61 10.62 -3.98
C SER A 93 -7.96 11.78 -4.75
N PHE A 94 -7.43 11.54 -5.97
CA PHE A 94 -6.73 12.52 -6.79
C PHE A 94 -7.31 12.73 -8.22
N PRO A 95 -8.62 12.92 -8.44
CA PRO A 95 -9.12 13.23 -9.80
C PRO A 95 -8.89 14.67 -10.28
N LEU A 96 -8.19 15.58 -9.57
CA LEU A 96 -8.41 17.02 -9.79
C LEU A 96 -7.22 17.99 -9.96
N TYR A 97 -5.97 17.56 -10.20
CA TYR A 97 -4.87 18.56 -10.30
C TYR A 97 -3.80 18.33 -11.38
N ASN A 98 -4.15 17.77 -12.54
CA ASN A 98 -3.27 17.82 -13.71
C ASN A 98 -3.83 18.76 -14.78
N LEU A 99 -3.83 20.07 -14.49
CA LEU A 99 -4.13 21.11 -15.48
C LEU A 99 -3.07 21.05 -16.58
N LYS A 100 -3.43 20.52 -17.76
CA LYS A 100 -2.57 20.57 -18.94
C LYS A 100 -2.50 22.01 -19.44
N LYS A 101 -1.29 22.49 -19.74
CA LYS A 101 -1.11 23.82 -20.31
C LYS A 101 -1.75 23.86 -21.69
N LEU A 102 -2.64 24.83 -21.89
CA LEU A 102 -3.36 25.02 -23.14
C LEU A 102 -2.38 25.46 -24.23
N THR A 103 -2.53 24.91 -25.44
CA THR A 103 -1.68 25.24 -26.59
C THR A 103 -1.98 26.66 -27.10
N TYR A 104 -1.13 27.21 -27.96
CA TYR A 104 -1.33 28.57 -28.50
C TYR A 104 -2.65 28.70 -29.27
N GLU A 105 -2.95 27.73 -30.14
CA GLU A 105 -4.16 27.73 -30.96
C GLU A 105 -5.44 27.70 -30.12
N GLU A 106 -5.48 26.86 -29.08
CA GLU A 106 -6.61 26.76 -28.16
C GLU A 106 -6.78 28.03 -27.30
N ARG A 107 -5.69 28.73 -26.96
CA ARG A 107 -5.78 30.04 -26.28
C ARG A 107 -6.31 31.12 -27.20
N LYS A 108 -5.87 31.13 -28.46
CA LYS A 108 -6.33 32.06 -29.48
C LYS A 108 -7.83 31.88 -29.74
N ALA A 109 -8.30 30.64 -29.88
CA ALA A 109 -9.72 30.33 -30.06
C ALA A 109 -10.58 30.87 -28.90
N LYS A 110 -10.18 30.61 -27.65
CA LYS A 110 -10.91 31.12 -26.47
C LYS A 110 -10.94 32.64 -26.39
N LEU A 111 -9.90 33.33 -26.88
CA LEU A 111 -9.88 34.79 -26.93
C LEU A 111 -10.88 35.30 -27.96
N ILE A 112 -10.94 34.67 -29.14
CA ILE A 112 -11.87 35.00 -30.21
C ILE A 112 -13.32 34.79 -29.74
N ASP A 113 -13.62 33.66 -29.11
CA ASP A 113 -14.96 33.38 -28.58
C ASP A 113 -15.42 34.44 -27.57
N ARG A 114 -14.51 34.88 -26.69
CA ARG A 114 -14.79 35.96 -25.73
C ARG A 114 -15.01 37.31 -26.40
N LEU A 115 -14.21 37.62 -27.43
CA LEU A 115 -14.34 38.89 -28.16
C LEU A 115 -15.68 38.94 -28.91
N ASN A 116 -16.06 37.85 -29.58
CA ASN A 116 -17.33 37.75 -30.27
C ASN A 116 -18.51 37.89 -29.32
N ALA A 117 -18.46 37.28 -28.14
CA ALA A 117 -19.49 37.43 -27.11
C ALA A 117 -19.62 38.87 -26.59
N LEU A 118 -18.48 39.57 -26.41
CA LEU A 118 -18.49 40.98 -26.00
C LEU A 118 -19.07 41.88 -27.09
N ASN A 119 -18.67 41.67 -28.34
CA ASN A 119 -19.19 42.45 -29.47
C ASN A 119 -20.68 42.21 -29.69
N SER A 120 -21.18 40.98 -29.47
CA SER A 120 -22.60 40.69 -29.53
C SER A 120 -23.38 41.36 -28.39
N ALA A 121 -22.78 41.50 -27.21
CA ALA A 121 -23.42 42.15 -26.08
C ALA A 121 -23.51 43.67 -26.27
N THR A 122 -22.49 44.30 -26.86
CA THR A 122 -22.48 45.76 -27.09
C THR A 122 -23.40 46.22 -28.22
N ILE A 123 -23.77 45.34 -29.15
CA ILE A 123 -24.68 45.69 -30.27
C ILE A 123 -26.16 45.56 -29.85
N ALA A 124 -26.45 44.83 -28.77
CA ALA A 124 -27.82 44.58 -28.32
C ALA A 124 -28.42 45.71 -27.45
N ASP A 125 -27.60 46.63 -26.92
CA ASP A 125 -28.05 47.73 -26.03
C ASP A 125 -28.36 49.06 -26.77
N ASP A 126 -28.14 49.13 -28.09
CA ASP A 126 -28.34 50.37 -28.90
C ASP A 126 -29.59 50.32 -29.82
N SER A 127 -30.55 49.42 -29.59
CA SER A 127 -31.79 49.34 -30.40
C SER A 127 -33.07 49.25 -29.56
N ASP A 128 -33.21 50.11 -28.56
CA ASP A 128 -34.48 50.41 -27.87
C ASP A 128 -34.69 51.95 -27.75
N GLU A 129 -34.43 52.70 -28.82
CA GLU A 129 -35.01 54.05 -29.00
C GLU A 129 -35.63 54.16 -30.41
N ASP A 130 -36.85 54.70 -30.41
CA ASP A 130 -37.71 55.10 -31.53
C ASP A 130 -38.63 54.03 -32.13
N ASP A 131 -39.90 54.03 -31.70
CA ASP A 131 -40.99 54.57 -32.54
C ASP A 131 -42.27 54.81 -31.71
N GLU A 132 -42.81 56.04 -31.83
CA GLU A 132 -44.12 56.53 -31.36
C GLU A 132 -45.33 55.72 -31.88
#